data_AF-B7TWI2-F1
#
_entry.id   AF-B7TWI2-F1
#
_cell.length_a   1.000
_cell.length_b   1.000
_cell.length_c   1.000
_cell.angle_alpha   90.00
_cell.angle_beta   90.00
_cell.angle_gamma   90.00
#
_symmetry.space_group_name_H-M   'P 1'
#
loop_
_entity.id
_entity.type
_entity.pdbx_description
1 polymer ?
#
loop_
_entity_poly.entity_id
_entity_poly.type
_entity_poly.pdbx_seq_one_letter_code
_entity_poly.pdbx_strand_id
1 'polypeptide(L)'
;KKLYAIFDAFAQNNGQMNVSNERYLNAIKLFLTAVTPLEYQAYQGYAHVGRQFSGIGARIASQMQSIDELRHVQTQIHAMSHYNKFFDGFQDWAHMHDRVWYLSVPKSFFEDARSAGPFEFLLAISFAFEYVLTNLLFVPFMSGAAYNGDMATVTFGFSAQSDEARHMTLGLEIVKFLLEQHEDNVPIVQEWIDKWFW
;
A
#
# COMPACT_ATOMS: atom_id res chain seq x y z
N LYS A 1 0.89 -13.23 -14.80
CA LYS A 1 1.17 -14.62 -15.25
C LYS A 1 2.31 -15.28 -14.47
N LYS A 2 3.45 -14.63 -14.22
CA LYS A 2 4.55 -15.22 -13.42
C LYS A 2 4.24 -15.33 -11.92
N LEU A 3 3.67 -14.29 -11.31
CA LEU A 3 3.38 -14.24 -9.86
C LEU A 3 2.55 -15.43 -9.37
N TYR A 4 1.39 -15.68 -9.96
CA TYR A 4 0.52 -16.79 -9.55
C TYR A 4 1.14 -18.17 -9.76
N ALA A 5 1.95 -18.36 -10.81
CA ALA A 5 2.68 -19.62 -10.98
C ALA A 5 3.65 -19.89 -9.81
N ILE A 6 4.25 -18.83 -9.26
CA ILE A 6 5.12 -18.93 -8.09
C ILE A 6 4.29 -19.16 -6.82
N PHE A 7 3.13 -18.50 -6.66
CA PHE A 7 2.23 -18.77 -5.53
C PHE A 7 1.71 -20.21 -5.52
N ASP A 8 1.33 -20.73 -6.69
CA ASP A 8 0.89 -22.12 -6.84
C ASP A 8 2.02 -23.08 -6.49
N ALA A 9 3.24 -22.81 -6.97
CA ALA A 9 4.41 -23.63 -6.64
C ALA A 9 4.76 -23.54 -5.14
N PHE A 10 4.72 -22.36 -4.54
CA PHE A 10 4.92 -22.17 -3.10
C PHE A 10 3.94 -23.00 -2.28
N ALA A 11 2.65 -22.91 -2.63
CA ALA A 11 1.61 -23.66 -1.95
C ALA A 11 1.72 -25.18 -2.16
N GLN A 12 2.03 -25.62 -3.39
CA GLN A 12 2.18 -27.03 -3.72
C GLN A 12 3.35 -27.69 -2.98
N ASN A 13 4.43 -26.94 -2.76
CA ASN A 13 5.65 -27.45 -2.13
C ASN A 13 5.72 -27.18 -0.62
N ASN A 14 4.61 -26.80 0.01
CA ASN A 14 4.57 -26.43 1.43
C ASN A 14 5.65 -25.40 1.79
N GLY A 15 5.78 -24.35 0.99
CA GLY A 15 6.82 -23.33 1.14
C GLY A 15 6.77 -22.58 2.48
N GLN A 16 5.64 -22.60 3.18
CA GLN A 16 5.50 -22.08 4.54
C GLN A 16 6.41 -22.78 5.56
N MET A 17 6.87 -24.01 5.29
CA MET A 17 7.82 -24.71 6.16
C MET A 17 9.26 -24.22 5.99
N ASN A 18 9.54 -23.41 4.96
CA ASN A 18 10.88 -22.93 4.65
C ASN A 18 11.17 -21.54 5.26
N VAL A 19 10.23 -20.94 5.99
CA VAL A 19 10.51 -19.69 6.71
C VAL A 19 11.47 -19.94 7.88
N SER A 20 12.28 -18.94 8.22
CA SER A 20 13.35 -19.05 9.21
C SER A 20 12.87 -19.50 10.60
N ASN A 21 11.73 -18.98 11.06
CA ASN A 21 11.13 -19.27 12.36
C ASN A 21 9.66 -18.83 12.36
N GLU A 22 8.78 -19.55 13.07
CA GLU A 22 7.35 -19.22 13.19
C GLU A 22 7.08 -17.78 13.69
N ARG A 23 7.99 -17.20 14.48
CA ARG A 23 7.87 -15.82 14.97
C ARG A 23 7.84 -14.79 13.85
N TYR A 24 8.47 -15.07 12.70
CA TYR A 24 8.43 -14.23 11.50
C TYR A 24 6.99 -13.95 11.06
N LEU A 25 6.11 -14.94 11.19
CA LEU A 25 4.73 -14.84 10.72
C LEU A 25 3.91 -13.78 11.47
N ASN A 26 4.36 -13.32 12.65
CA ASN A 26 3.72 -12.18 13.32
C ASN A 26 3.87 -10.88 12.51
N ALA A 27 4.98 -10.71 11.78
CA ALA A 27 5.13 -9.58 10.86
C ALA A 27 4.13 -9.67 9.70
N ILE A 28 3.90 -10.87 9.17
CA ILE A 28 2.95 -11.08 8.08
C ILE A 28 1.49 -10.93 8.54
N LYS A 29 1.16 -11.34 9.77
CA LYS A 29 -0.14 -11.04 10.38
C LYS A 29 -0.37 -9.53 10.47
N LEU A 30 0.64 -8.78 10.93
CA LEU A 30 0.56 -7.32 10.98
C LEU A 30 0.38 -6.75 9.57
N PHE A 31 1.14 -7.22 8.58
CA PHE A 31 1.01 -6.77 7.20
C PHE A 31 -0.41 -6.98 6.66
N LEU A 32 -0.96 -8.19 6.80
CA LEU A 32 -2.30 -8.52 6.30
C LEU A 32 -3.41 -7.74 7.01
N THR A 33 -3.25 -7.43 8.30
CA THR A 33 -4.29 -6.77 9.11
C THR A 33 -4.17 -5.25 9.13
N ALA A 34 -2.96 -4.70 8.97
CA ALA A 34 -2.68 -3.27 9.05
C ALA A 34 -2.43 -2.63 7.69
N VAL A 35 -1.67 -3.29 6.80
CA VAL A 35 -1.20 -2.69 5.52
C VAL A 35 -2.10 -3.08 4.36
N THR A 36 -2.44 -4.36 4.21
CA THR A 36 -3.30 -4.82 3.10
C THR A 36 -4.65 -4.09 3.01
N PRO A 37 -5.34 -3.75 4.12
CA PRO A 37 -6.56 -2.95 4.03
C PRO A 37 -6.31 -1.51 3.53
N LEU A 38 -5.12 -0.96 3.72
CA LEU A 38 -4.76 0.37 3.21
C LEU A 38 -4.71 0.38 1.69
N GLU A 39 -4.22 -0.69 1.07
CA GLU A 39 -4.23 -0.84 -0.40
C GLU A 39 -5.67 -0.76 -0.95
N TYR A 40 -6.62 -1.39 -0.27
CA TYR A 40 -8.03 -1.29 -0.65
C TYR A 40 -8.59 0.12 -0.45
N GLN A 41 -8.18 0.81 0.61
CA GLN A 41 -8.56 2.20 0.84
C GLN A 41 -7.94 3.14 -0.20
N ALA A 42 -6.67 2.94 -0.58
CA ALA A 42 -5.98 3.65 -1.64
C ALA A 42 -6.68 3.44 -2.99
N TYR A 43 -7.02 2.19 -3.34
CA TYR A 43 -7.86 1.88 -4.50
C TYR A 43 -9.12 2.76 -4.56
N GLN A 44 -9.88 2.81 -3.45
CA GLN A 44 -11.11 3.61 -3.36
C GLN A 44 -10.83 5.12 -3.45
N GLY A 45 -9.79 5.60 -2.78
CA GLY A 45 -9.39 7.01 -2.79
C GLY A 45 -8.97 7.48 -4.19
N TYR A 46 -8.08 6.73 -4.84
CA TYR A 46 -7.63 7.00 -6.20
C TYR A 46 -8.75 6.89 -7.24
N ALA A 47 -9.69 5.94 -7.07
CA ALA A 47 -10.88 5.87 -7.91
C ALA A 47 -11.74 7.13 -7.78
N HIS A 48 -11.89 7.64 -6.55
CA HIS A 48 -12.63 8.87 -6.29
C HIS A 48 -11.94 10.09 -6.92
N VAL A 49 -10.67 10.35 -6.60
CA VAL A 49 -9.97 11.55 -7.10
C VAL A 49 -9.73 11.49 -8.61
N GLY A 50 -9.58 10.29 -9.18
CA GLY A 50 -9.54 10.05 -10.63
C GLY A 50 -10.82 10.44 -11.36
N ARG A 51 -11.94 10.65 -10.65
CA ARG A 51 -13.16 11.26 -11.19
C ARG A 51 -13.23 12.77 -10.96
N GLN A 52 -12.65 13.29 -9.87
CA GLN A 52 -12.82 14.69 -9.45
C GLN A 52 -11.94 15.68 -10.21
N PHE A 53 -10.72 15.30 -10.62
CA PHE A 53 -9.82 16.26 -11.28
C PHE A 53 -10.32 16.69 -12.67
N SER A 54 -10.25 17.99 -12.96
CA SER A 54 -10.56 18.56 -14.28
C SER A 54 -9.46 18.29 -15.31
N GLY A 55 -8.20 18.19 -14.88
CA GLY A 55 -7.06 17.82 -15.72
C GLY A 55 -7.08 16.34 -16.12
N ILE A 56 -7.06 16.06 -17.43
CA ILE A 56 -7.14 14.68 -17.94
C ILE A 56 -5.93 13.81 -17.56
N GLY A 57 -4.74 14.41 -17.51
CA GLY A 57 -3.52 13.71 -17.09
C GLY A 57 -3.63 13.20 -15.65
N ALA A 58 -4.03 14.08 -14.72
CA ALA A 58 -4.24 13.71 -13.31
C ALA A 58 -5.31 12.62 -13.14
N ARG A 59 -6.39 12.66 -13.93
CA ARG A 59 -7.42 11.61 -13.91
C ARG A 59 -6.87 10.26 -14.34
N ILE A 60 -6.18 10.20 -15.48
CA ILE A 60 -5.63 8.94 -16.01
C ILE A 60 -4.60 8.37 -15.04
N ALA A 61 -3.69 9.19 -14.53
CA ALA A 61 -2.69 8.75 -13.56
C ALA A 61 -3.34 8.19 -12.29
N SER A 62 -4.32 8.89 -11.73
CA SER A 62 -5.07 8.42 -10.55
C SER A 62 -5.82 7.11 -10.83
N GLN A 63 -6.43 6.95 -12.00
CA GLN A 63 -7.15 5.72 -12.35
C GLN A 63 -6.20 4.53 -12.57
N MET A 64 -5.03 4.76 -13.16
CA MET A 64 -3.99 3.73 -13.27
C MET A 64 -3.46 3.34 -11.89
N GLN A 65 -3.21 4.31 -11.00
CA GLN A 65 -2.82 3.99 -9.63
C GLN A 65 -3.92 3.23 -8.89
N SER A 66 -5.17 3.66 -8.99
CA SER A 66 -6.32 2.95 -8.37
C SER A 66 -6.36 1.46 -8.73
N ILE A 67 -6.21 1.10 -10.01
CA ILE A 67 -6.25 -0.31 -10.42
C ILE A 67 -4.97 -1.07 -10.01
N ASP A 68 -3.83 -0.39 -9.87
CA ASP A 68 -2.63 -0.97 -9.29
C ASP A 68 -2.84 -1.29 -7.79
N GLU A 69 -3.46 -0.41 -7.00
CA GLU A 69 -3.74 -0.68 -5.58
C GLU A 69 -4.75 -1.82 -5.41
N LEU A 70 -5.71 -1.94 -6.33
CA LEU A 70 -6.62 -3.08 -6.35
C LEU A 70 -5.87 -4.39 -6.67
N ARG A 71 -4.87 -4.33 -7.54
CA ARG A 71 -3.97 -5.47 -7.80
C ARG A 71 -3.16 -5.79 -6.54
N HIS A 72 -2.65 -4.80 -5.81
CA HIS A 72 -1.87 -5.01 -4.60
C HIS A 72 -2.69 -5.73 -3.53
N VAL A 73 -3.85 -5.18 -3.13
CA VAL A 73 -4.70 -5.82 -2.10
C VAL A 73 -5.02 -7.27 -2.47
N GLN A 74 -5.43 -7.53 -3.72
CA GLN A 74 -5.81 -8.88 -4.16
C GLN A 74 -4.61 -9.84 -4.15
N THR A 75 -3.45 -9.40 -4.66
CA THR A 75 -2.25 -10.25 -4.69
C THR A 75 -1.65 -10.48 -3.31
N GLN A 76 -1.74 -9.53 -2.39
CA GLN A 76 -1.37 -9.70 -0.99
C GLN A 76 -2.27 -10.72 -0.29
N ILE A 77 -3.60 -10.63 -0.46
CA ILE A 77 -4.55 -11.63 0.06
C ILE A 77 -4.19 -13.02 -0.47
N HIS A 78 -3.90 -13.16 -1.77
CA HIS A 78 -3.52 -14.43 -2.36
C HIS A 78 -2.16 -14.94 -1.86
N ALA A 79 -1.17 -14.06 -1.68
CA ALA A 79 0.13 -14.39 -1.11
C ALA A 79 -0.02 -14.98 0.31
N MET A 80 -0.86 -14.36 1.14
CA MET A 80 -1.06 -14.78 2.54
C MET A 80 -2.08 -15.90 2.70
N SER A 81 -2.81 -16.25 1.63
CA SER A 81 -3.85 -17.29 1.66
C SER A 81 -3.32 -18.65 2.09
N HIS A 82 -2.07 -18.98 1.76
CA HIS A 82 -1.47 -20.25 2.16
C HIS A 82 -1.11 -20.25 3.64
N TYR A 83 -0.50 -19.18 4.15
CA TYR A 83 -0.20 -19.03 5.59
C TYR A 83 -1.46 -19.13 6.45
N ASN A 84 -2.56 -18.51 6.02
CA ASN A 84 -3.86 -18.56 6.72
C ASN A 84 -4.39 -19.99 6.94
N LYS A 85 -3.97 -20.97 6.14
CA LYS A 85 -4.40 -22.38 6.30
C LYS A 85 -3.67 -23.10 7.43
N PHE A 86 -2.50 -22.61 7.84
CA PHE A 86 -1.60 -23.30 8.77
C PHE A 86 -1.31 -22.52 10.05
N PHE A 87 -1.64 -21.23 10.10
CA PHE A 87 -1.30 -20.35 11.22
C PHE A 87 -2.45 -19.44 11.62
N ASP A 88 -2.56 -19.17 12.92
CA ASP A 88 -3.60 -18.30 13.49
C ASP A 88 -3.33 -16.81 13.30
N GLY A 89 -4.39 -16.01 13.39
CA GLY A 89 -4.33 -14.54 13.35
C GLY A 89 -4.45 -13.94 11.96
N PHE A 90 -4.75 -14.78 10.95
CA PHE A 90 -4.95 -14.37 9.56
C PHE A 90 -6.44 -14.37 9.14
N GLN A 91 -7.31 -15.08 9.87
CA GLN A 91 -8.62 -15.52 9.38
C GLN A 91 -9.65 -14.38 9.22
N ASP A 92 -9.62 -13.37 10.09
CA ASP A 92 -10.61 -12.28 10.15
C ASP A 92 -10.00 -10.90 9.86
N TRP A 93 -8.94 -10.86 9.05
CA TRP A 93 -8.09 -9.68 8.88
C TRP A 93 -8.86 -8.38 8.55
N ALA A 94 -9.84 -8.44 7.65
CA ALA A 94 -10.63 -7.27 7.27
C ALA A 94 -11.55 -6.80 8.40
N HIS A 95 -12.20 -7.75 9.09
CA HIS A 95 -13.07 -7.45 10.24
C HIS A 95 -12.26 -6.88 11.42
N MET A 96 -11.04 -7.39 11.63
CA MET A 96 -10.11 -6.92 12.64
C MET A 96 -9.64 -5.49 12.37
N HIS A 97 -9.29 -5.14 11.12
CA HIS A 97 -8.84 -3.80 10.76
C HIS A 97 -9.79 -2.70 11.25
N ASP A 98 -11.09 -2.96 11.18
CA ASP A 98 -12.13 -2.02 11.60
C ASP A 98 -12.37 -1.94 13.12
N ARG A 99 -11.80 -2.84 13.94
CA ARG A 99 -12.26 -3.05 15.33
C ARG A 99 -11.14 -3.22 16.36
N VAL A 100 -10.00 -3.78 15.96
CA VAL A 100 -8.90 -4.04 16.89
C VAL A 100 -8.17 -2.73 17.19
N TRP A 101 -7.93 -2.47 18.47
CA TRP A 101 -7.45 -1.18 18.97
C TRP A 101 -6.19 -0.66 18.26
N TYR A 102 -5.16 -1.48 18.06
CA TYR A 102 -3.93 -1.00 17.41
C TYR A 102 -4.08 -0.83 15.89
N LEU A 103 -5.09 -1.47 15.29
CA LEU A 103 -5.43 -1.30 13.88
C LEU A 103 -6.24 -0.02 13.62
N SER A 104 -6.71 0.66 14.68
CA SER A 104 -7.26 2.00 14.52
C SER A 104 -6.22 2.99 14.02
N VAL A 105 -4.92 2.77 14.28
CA VAL A 105 -3.82 3.64 13.84
C VAL A 105 -3.73 3.72 12.30
N PRO A 106 -3.50 2.60 11.58
CA PRO A 106 -3.48 2.63 10.12
C PRO A 106 -4.85 2.99 9.52
N LYS A 107 -5.95 2.54 10.15
CA LYS A 107 -7.31 2.86 9.70
C LYS A 107 -7.57 4.37 9.72
N SER A 108 -7.32 5.05 10.85
CA SER A 108 -7.60 6.47 10.99
C SER A 108 -6.73 7.32 10.06
N PHE A 109 -5.49 6.92 9.81
CA PHE A 109 -4.61 7.58 8.84
C PHE A 109 -5.25 7.66 7.45
N PHE A 110 -5.74 6.52 6.92
CA PHE A 110 -6.38 6.50 5.60
C PHE A 110 -7.80 7.07 5.62
N GLU A 111 -8.53 6.99 6.73
CA GLU A 111 -9.83 7.64 6.86
C GLU A 111 -9.71 9.17 6.85
N ASP A 112 -8.70 9.74 7.52
CA ASP A 112 -8.38 11.17 7.42
C ASP A 112 -8.09 11.54 5.95
N ALA A 113 -7.14 10.84 5.30
CA ALA A 113 -6.73 11.16 3.93
C ALA A 113 -7.90 11.08 2.93
N ARG A 114 -8.78 10.09 3.06
CA ARG A 114 -9.94 9.92 2.16
C ARG A 114 -11.12 10.82 2.48
N SER A 115 -11.20 11.34 3.71
CA SER A 115 -12.20 12.34 4.08
C SER A 115 -11.82 13.76 3.66
N ALA A 116 -10.53 13.98 3.37
CA ALA A 116 -9.99 15.25 2.90
C ALA A 116 -10.38 15.59 1.45
N GLY A 117 -10.00 16.80 1.02
CA GLY A 117 -10.15 17.23 -0.37
C GLY A 117 -9.21 16.47 -1.33
N PRO A 118 -9.48 16.48 -2.65
CA PRO A 118 -8.72 15.68 -3.61
C PRO A 118 -7.24 16.06 -3.71
N PHE A 119 -6.89 17.34 -3.49
CA PHE A 119 -5.50 17.79 -3.48
C PHE A 119 -4.75 17.36 -2.22
N GLU A 120 -5.40 17.43 -1.05
CA GLU A 120 -4.81 16.93 0.20
C GLU A 120 -4.63 15.41 0.14
N PHE A 121 -5.61 14.66 -0.36
CA PHE A 121 -5.47 13.21 -0.56
C PHE A 121 -4.24 12.85 -1.41
N LEU A 122 -4.04 13.56 -2.52
CA LEU A 122 -2.87 13.32 -3.37
C LEU A 122 -1.55 13.70 -2.70
N LEU A 123 -1.52 14.78 -1.91
CA LEU A 123 -0.31 15.11 -1.15
C LEU A 123 -0.04 14.06 -0.07
N ALA A 124 -1.07 13.70 0.71
CA ALA A 124 -1.00 12.71 1.77
C ALA A 124 -0.50 11.36 1.26
N ILE A 125 -1.16 10.82 0.23
CA ILE A 125 -0.89 9.46 -0.24
C ILE A 125 0.19 9.47 -1.32
N SER A 126 0.03 10.20 -2.43
CA SER A 126 1.03 10.13 -3.51
C SER A 126 2.38 10.75 -3.10
N PHE A 127 2.41 11.89 -2.43
CA PHE A 127 3.68 12.55 -2.10
C PHE A 127 4.27 12.07 -0.76
N ALA A 128 3.56 12.23 0.35
CA ALA A 128 4.12 11.89 1.66
C ALA A 128 4.30 10.37 1.81
N PHE A 129 3.26 9.57 1.54
CA PHE A 129 3.33 8.13 1.72
C PHE A 129 4.09 7.41 0.61
N GLU A 130 3.66 7.54 -0.65
CA GLU A 130 4.18 6.78 -1.80
C GLU A 130 5.52 7.28 -2.34
N TYR A 131 5.97 8.48 -1.98
CA TYR A 131 7.28 9.01 -2.41
C TYR A 131 8.26 9.20 -1.26
N VAL A 132 7.90 9.99 -0.24
CA VAL A 132 8.83 10.32 0.87
C VAL A 132 9.04 9.13 1.81
N LEU A 133 7.96 8.46 2.22
CA LEU A 133 7.99 7.44 3.28
C LEU A 133 7.97 6.00 2.75
N THR A 134 7.68 5.78 1.46
CA THR A 134 7.41 4.44 0.89
C THR A 134 8.48 3.41 1.22
N ASN A 135 9.76 3.79 1.16
CA ASN A 135 10.86 2.87 1.43
C ASN A 135 10.93 2.41 2.89
N LEU A 136 10.40 3.20 3.84
CA LEU A 136 10.32 2.81 5.25
C LEU A 136 9.25 1.74 5.50
N LEU A 137 8.30 1.57 4.59
CA LEU A 137 7.32 0.48 4.62
C LEU A 137 7.76 -0.68 3.73
N PHE A 138 8.02 -0.41 2.46
CA PHE A 138 8.24 -1.44 1.44
C PHE A 138 9.52 -2.25 1.71
N VAL A 139 10.65 -1.57 1.93
CA VAL A 139 11.95 -2.26 2.06
C VAL A 139 11.96 -3.20 3.28
N PRO A 140 11.54 -2.80 4.49
CA PRO A 140 11.53 -3.71 5.64
C PRO A 140 10.69 -4.98 5.44
N PHE A 141 9.49 -4.88 4.87
CA PHE A 141 8.65 -6.07 4.65
C PHE A 141 9.20 -6.97 3.53
N MET A 142 9.58 -6.39 2.39
CA MET A 142 10.00 -7.19 1.23
C MET A 142 11.41 -7.78 1.41
N SER A 143 12.35 -7.01 1.96
CA SER A 143 13.67 -7.54 2.32
C SER A 143 13.59 -8.48 3.51
N GLY A 144 12.78 -8.16 4.53
CA GLY A 144 12.52 -9.05 5.66
C GLY A 144 12.02 -10.42 5.21
N ALA A 145 11.13 -10.48 4.21
CA ALA A 145 10.71 -11.73 3.57
C ALA A 145 11.88 -12.49 2.93
N ALA A 146 12.71 -11.81 2.15
CA ALA A 146 13.88 -12.41 1.51
C ALA A 146 14.86 -13.03 2.54
N TYR A 147 15.14 -12.32 3.63
CA TYR A 147 16.05 -12.78 4.69
C TYR A 147 15.46 -13.85 5.61
N ASN A 148 14.13 -14.08 5.55
CA ASN A 148 13.45 -15.08 6.38
C ASN A 148 12.83 -16.23 5.56
N GLY A 149 13.17 -16.38 4.28
CA GLY A 149 12.73 -17.52 3.47
C GLY A 149 11.28 -17.45 2.98
N ASP A 150 10.62 -16.29 3.08
CA ASP A 150 9.26 -16.11 2.60
C ASP A 150 9.24 -15.79 1.10
N MET A 151 9.13 -16.86 0.30
CA MET A 151 9.10 -16.77 -1.16
C MET A 151 7.82 -16.08 -1.68
N ALA A 152 6.68 -16.20 -0.99
CA ALA A 152 5.43 -15.60 -1.46
C ALA A 152 5.50 -14.07 -1.37
N THR A 153 5.87 -13.54 -0.19
CA THR A 153 5.96 -12.10 0.05
C THR A 153 7.06 -11.44 -0.78
N VAL A 154 8.26 -12.05 -0.88
CA VAL A 154 9.34 -11.48 -1.69
C VAL A 154 8.97 -11.42 -3.18
N THR A 155 8.23 -12.42 -3.68
CA THR A 155 7.79 -12.45 -5.08
C THR A 155 6.74 -11.39 -5.35
N PHE A 156 5.82 -11.14 -4.42
CA PHE A 156 4.93 -9.99 -4.46
C PHE A 156 5.74 -8.69 -4.54
N GLY A 157 6.70 -8.49 -3.64
CA GLY A 157 7.56 -7.30 -3.62
C GLY A 157 8.24 -7.05 -4.97
N PHE A 158 8.91 -8.05 -5.54
CA PHE A 158 9.51 -7.91 -6.88
C PHE A 158 8.49 -7.59 -7.98
N SER A 159 7.28 -8.13 -7.89
CA SER A 159 6.20 -7.86 -8.86
C SER A 159 5.61 -6.46 -8.72
N ALA A 160 5.65 -5.86 -7.53
CA ALA A 160 5.12 -4.53 -7.24
C ALA A 160 6.10 -3.40 -7.58
N GLN A 161 7.41 -3.64 -7.58
CA GLN A 161 8.45 -2.59 -7.80
C GLN A 161 8.21 -1.68 -9.01
N SER A 162 7.76 -2.22 -10.14
CA SER A 162 7.48 -1.41 -11.33
C SER A 162 6.22 -0.55 -11.20
N ASP A 163 5.29 -0.97 -10.34
CA ASP A 163 4.06 -0.24 -9.99
C ASP A 163 4.46 0.93 -9.06
N GLU A 164 5.21 0.63 -7.98
CA GLU A 164 5.77 1.63 -7.06
C GLU A 164 6.58 2.71 -7.78
N ALA A 165 7.39 2.34 -8.79
CA ALA A 165 8.15 3.32 -9.56
C ALA A 165 7.25 4.36 -10.26
N ARG A 166 6.05 3.96 -10.70
CA ARG A 166 5.05 4.88 -11.28
C ARG A 166 4.39 5.72 -10.20
N HIS A 167 4.09 5.14 -9.04
CA HIS A 167 3.45 5.82 -7.90
C HIS A 167 4.36 6.90 -7.32
N MET A 168 5.64 6.60 -7.13
CA MET A 168 6.68 7.56 -6.74
C MET A 168 6.77 8.73 -7.74
N THR A 169 6.73 8.42 -9.04
CA THR A 169 6.77 9.46 -10.08
C THR A 169 5.54 10.36 -9.99
N LEU A 170 4.34 9.78 -9.79
CA LEU A 170 3.11 10.55 -9.61
C LEU A 170 3.22 11.48 -8.39
N GLY A 171 3.69 10.98 -7.25
CA GLY A 171 3.91 11.76 -6.03
C GLY A 171 4.77 13.00 -6.23
N LEU A 172 5.92 12.82 -6.87
CA LEU A 172 6.85 13.93 -7.14
C LEU A 172 6.25 14.97 -8.10
N GLU A 173 5.55 14.53 -9.15
CA GLU A 173 5.01 15.45 -10.15
C GLU A 173 3.77 16.22 -9.64
N ILE A 174 2.97 15.64 -8.74
CA ILE A 174 1.84 16.34 -8.11
C ILE A 174 2.32 17.51 -7.26
N VAL A 175 3.31 17.32 -6.40
CA VAL A 175 3.74 18.38 -5.49
C VAL A 175 4.36 19.55 -6.27
N LYS A 176 5.16 19.25 -7.29
CA LYS A 176 5.71 20.28 -8.20
C LYS A 176 4.59 21.02 -8.91
N PHE A 177 3.64 20.28 -9.49
CA PHE A 177 2.49 20.88 -10.16
C PHE A 177 1.74 21.85 -9.25
N LEU A 178 1.39 21.43 -8.03
CA LEU A 178 0.66 22.26 -7.07
C LEU A 178 1.42 23.55 -6.71
N LEU A 179 2.72 23.43 -6.45
CA LEU A 179 3.58 24.58 -6.09
C LEU A 179 3.75 25.58 -7.24
N GLU A 180 3.75 25.10 -8.48
CA GLU A 180 3.93 25.94 -9.67
C GLU A 180 2.63 26.61 -10.17
N GLN A 181 1.45 26.15 -9.73
CA GLN A 181 0.18 26.71 -10.23
C GLN A 181 -0.16 28.11 -9.68
N HIS A 182 0.14 28.38 -8.40
CA HIS A 182 -0.18 29.66 -7.76
C HIS A 182 0.63 29.82 -6.46
N GLU A 183 1.07 31.04 -6.15
CA GLU A 183 1.88 31.31 -4.94
C GLU A 183 1.14 31.01 -3.63
N ASP A 184 -0.17 31.25 -3.58
CA ASP A 184 -1.01 30.92 -2.42
C ASP A 184 -1.08 29.40 -2.12
N ASN A 185 -0.69 28.54 -3.07
CA ASN A 185 -0.64 27.10 -2.81
C ASN A 185 0.53 26.72 -1.88
N VAL A 186 1.61 27.51 -1.86
CA VAL A 186 2.83 27.21 -1.09
C VAL A 186 2.53 27.04 0.41
N PRO A 187 1.86 27.99 1.11
CA PRO A 187 1.55 27.82 2.52
C PRO A 187 0.61 26.63 2.79
N ILE A 188 -0.35 26.35 1.90
CA ILE A 188 -1.29 25.23 2.03
C ILE A 188 -0.54 23.89 1.91
N VAL A 189 0.31 23.76 0.88
CA VAL A 189 1.14 22.57 0.65
C VAL A 189 2.11 22.35 1.81
N GLN A 190 2.70 23.41 2.36
CA GLN A 190 3.59 23.29 3.53
C GLN A 190 2.85 22.75 4.75
N GLU A 191 1.66 23.28 5.07
CA GLU A 191 0.84 22.78 6.19
C GLU A 191 0.52 21.29 6.02
N TRP A 192 0.18 20.86 4.81
CA TRP A 192 -0.06 19.46 4.51
C TRP A 192 1.20 18.60 4.59
N ILE A 193 2.37 19.08 4.15
CA ILE A 193 3.63 18.36 4.33
C ILE A 193 3.91 18.14 5.81
N ASP A 194 3.74 19.18 6.63
CA ASP A 194 3.97 19.09 8.08
C ASP A 194 2.99 18.11 8.73
N LYS A 195 1.70 18.15 8.33
CA LYS A 195 0.66 17.23 8.82
C LYS A 195 0.97 15.78 8.46
N TRP A 196 1.25 15.49 7.18
CA TRP A 196 1.34 14.11 6.67
C TRP A 196 2.72 13.49 6.83
N PHE A 197 3.72 14.27 7.22
CA PHE A 197 5.00 13.75 7.70
C PHE A 197 4.89 13.17 9.12
N TRP A 198 4.04 13.76 9.97
CA TRP A 198 3.86 13.37 11.38
C TRP A 198 2.87 12.22 11.55
#